data_AF-A0A0B7GZN2-F1
#
_entry.id   AF-A0A0B7GZN2-F1
#
_cell.length_a   1.000
_cell.length_b   1.000
_cell.length_c   1.000
_cell.angle_alpha   90.00
_cell.angle_beta   90.00
_cell.angle_gamma   90.00
#
_symmetry.space_group_name_H-M   'P 1'
#
loop_
_entity.id
_entity.type
_entity.pdbx_description
1 polymer ?
#
loop_
_entity_poly.entity_id
_entity_poly.type
_entity_poly.pdbx_seq_one_letter_code
_entity_poly.pdbx_strand_id
1 'polypeptide(L)'
;MKKENKNVIEDAGVMPNPTLKKLYEGIKIAKENKIDFILAVGGGSVCDYAKAVSVSVHCTEDPWEKFFVKAEEPIQKLFRSAVFLQWWEPARK
;
A
#
# COMPACT_ATOMS: atom_id res chain seq x y z
N MET A 1 -14.73 -5.08 9.98
CA MET A 1 -14.57 -3.66 9.58
C MET A 1 -15.74 -2.80 10.07
N LYS A 2 -16.79 -2.53 9.28
CA LYS A 2 -17.89 -1.63 9.68
C LYS A 2 -18.60 -2.02 10.99
N LYS A 3 -18.75 -3.33 11.26
CA LYS A 3 -19.31 -3.88 12.52
C LYS A 3 -18.42 -3.65 13.76
N GLU A 4 -17.15 -3.32 13.56
CA GLU A 4 -16.13 -3.07 14.60
C GLU A 4 -15.85 -1.55 14.78
N ASN A 5 -16.67 -0.69 14.17
CA ASN A 5 -16.51 0.77 14.15
C ASN A 5 -15.12 1.29 13.70
N LYS A 6 -14.40 0.50 12.89
CA LYS A 6 -13.09 0.89 12.34
C LYS A 6 -13.26 1.80 11.12
N ASN A 7 -12.49 2.88 11.07
CA ASN A 7 -12.33 3.67 9.85
C ASN A 7 -11.67 2.79 8.77
N VAL A 8 -12.17 2.83 7.54
CA VAL A 8 -11.62 2.07 6.41
C VAL A 8 -11.52 3.00 5.22
N ILE A 9 -10.31 3.08 4.68
CA ILE A 9 -10.03 3.69 3.39
C ILE A 9 -9.72 2.56 2.41
N GLU A 10 -10.33 2.63 1.23
CA GLU A 10 -10.17 1.68 0.14
C GLU A 10 -9.16 2.23 -0.87
N ASP A 11 -8.16 1.43 -1.22
CA ASP A 11 -7.16 1.75 -2.26
C ASP A 11 -7.25 0.69 -3.36
N ALA A 12 -8.19 0.92 -4.28
CA ALA A 12 -8.56 -0.02 -5.34
C ALA A 12 -7.72 0.15 -6.62
N GLY A 13 -7.87 -0.79 -7.56
CA GLY A 13 -7.23 -0.69 -8.88
C GLY A 13 -5.76 -1.09 -8.89
N VAL A 14 -5.32 -1.95 -7.97
CA VAL A 14 -3.97 -2.52 -8.01
C VAL A 14 -3.85 -3.47 -9.19
N MET A 15 -3.00 -3.10 -10.15
CA MET A 15 -2.78 -3.85 -11.40
C MET A 15 -1.92 -5.11 -11.16
N PRO A 16 -1.92 -6.10 -12.10
CA PRO A 16 -1.04 -7.26 -12.02
C PRO A 16 0.46 -6.93 -11.96
N ASN A 17 0.87 -5.80 -12.52
CA ASN A 17 2.20 -5.22 -12.36
C ASN A 17 2.06 -3.80 -11.79
N PRO A 18 2.14 -3.61 -10.46
CA PRO A 18 1.96 -2.30 -9.82
C PRO A 18 3.06 -1.32 -10.24
N THR A 19 2.68 -0.10 -10.63
CA THR A 19 3.64 0.92 -11.06
C THR A 19 4.10 1.80 -9.90
N LEU A 20 5.25 2.45 -10.05
CA LEU A 20 5.72 3.48 -9.11
C LEU A 20 4.66 4.57 -8.86
N LYS A 21 3.97 5.03 -9.90
CA LYS A 21 2.87 6.00 -9.77
C LYS A 21 1.81 5.51 -8.77
N LYS A 22 1.41 4.23 -8.84
CA LYS A 22 0.45 3.64 -7.91
C LYS A 22 1.06 3.49 -6.51
N LEU A 23 2.34 3.14 -6.38
CA LEU A 23 3.04 3.12 -5.08
C LEU A 23 2.98 4.49 -4.38
N TYR A 24 3.29 5.59 -5.08
CA TYR A 24 3.19 6.93 -4.51
C TYR A 24 1.75 7.34 -4.15
N GLU A 25 0.75 6.88 -4.92
CA GLU A 25 -0.67 7.05 -4.62
C GLU A 25 -1.05 6.36 -3.29
N GLY A 26 -0.68 5.09 -3.11
CA GLY A 26 -0.90 4.35 -1.86
C GLY A 26 -0.18 4.96 -0.66
N ILE A 27 1.08 5.42 -0.83
CA ILE A 27 1.83 6.15 0.21
C ILE A 27 1.10 7.44 0.60
N LYS A 28 0.58 8.19 -0.38
CA LYS A 28 -0.18 9.42 -0.13
C LYS A 28 -1.46 9.12 0.65
N ILE A 29 -2.25 8.16 0.19
CA ILE A 29 -3.48 7.71 0.87
C ILE A 29 -3.19 7.30 2.31
N ALA A 30 -2.12 6.51 2.53
CA ALA A 30 -1.72 6.06 3.86
C ALA A 30 -1.30 7.21 4.78
N LYS A 31 -0.51 8.17 4.29
CA LYS A 31 -0.05 9.34 5.06
C LYS A 31 -1.20 10.30 5.40
N GLU A 32 -2.03 10.67 4.42
CA GLU A 32 -3.12 11.64 4.59
C GLU A 32 -4.21 11.13 5.54
N ASN A 33 -4.56 9.84 5.46
CA ASN A 33 -5.58 9.23 6.29
C ASN A 33 -5.04 8.65 7.62
N LYS A 34 -3.74 8.84 7.90
CA LYS A 34 -3.04 8.35 9.11
C LYS A 34 -3.24 6.84 9.34
N ILE A 35 -3.15 6.08 8.26
CA ILE A 35 -3.37 4.63 8.24
C ILE A 35 -2.31 3.91 9.07
N ASP A 36 -2.71 2.78 9.67
CA ASP A 36 -1.92 1.99 10.60
C ASP A 36 -1.39 0.62 10.07
N PHE A 37 -1.81 0.08 8.91
CA PHE A 37 -1.08 -0.89 8.02
C PHE A 37 -1.87 -1.13 6.73
N ILE A 38 -1.62 -2.22 5.99
CA ILE A 38 -2.33 -2.60 4.77
C ILE A 38 -2.89 -4.04 4.87
N LEU A 39 -4.18 -4.20 4.58
CA LEU A 39 -4.92 -5.47 4.44
C LEU A 39 -5.13 -5.76 2.94
N ALA A 40 -4.17 -6.45 2.34
CA ALA A 40 -4.27 -6.88 0.95
C ALA A 40 -5.39 -7.92 0.76
N VAL A 41 -6.33 -7.68 -0.18
CA VAL A 41 -7.41 -8.61 -0.53
C VAL A 41 -7.48 -8.80 -2.04
N GLY A 42 -6.54 -9.61 -2.56
CA GLY A 42 -6.48 -9.97 -3.97
C GLY A 42 -5.35 -10.95 -4.27
N GLY A 43 -4.88 -10.96 -5.52
CA GLY A 43 -3.75 -11.80 -5.96
C GLY A 43 -2.37 -11.29 -5.51
N GLY A 44 -1.31 -11.98 -5.93
CA GLY A 44 0.07 -11.69 -5.51
C GLY A 44 0.50 -10.22 -5.69
N SER A 45 0.13 -9.59 -6.81
CA SER A 45 0.44 -8.17 -7.07
C SER A 45 -0.16 -7.21 -6.04
N VAL A 46 -1.30 -7.57 -5.44
CA VAL A 46 -1.96 -6.81 -4.38
C VAL A 46 -1.18 -6.93 -3.07
N CYS A 47 -0.69 -8.14 -2.76
CA CYS A 47 0.17 -8.38 -1.61
C CYS A 47 1.55 -7.71 -1.75
N ASP A 48 2.15 -7.71 -2.94
CA ASP A 48 3.46 -7.09 -3.15
C ASP A 48 3.39 -5.55 -3.18
N TYR A 49 2.32 -4.99 -3.75
CA TYR A 49 2.00 -3.57 -3.60
C TYR A 49 1.80 -3.18 -2.12
N ALA A 50 1.08 -3.98 -1.33
CA ALA A 50 0.91 -3.73 0.10
C ALA A 50 2.25 -3.69 0.86
N LYS A 51 3.16 -4.62 0.57
CA LYS A 51 4.51 -4.63 1.15
C LYS A 51 5.26 -3.36 0.77
N ALA A 52 5.27 -2.99 -0.52
CA ALA A 52 5.95 -1.80 -1.01
C ALA A 52 5.43 -0.52 -0.34
N VAL A 53 4.10 -0.35 -0.23
CA VAL A 53 3.49 0.79 0.49
C VAL A 53 3.87 0.77 1.97
N SER A 54 3.80 -0.38 2.64
CA SER A 54 4.08 -0.50 4.08
C SER A 54 5.51 -0.16 4.46
N VAL A 55 6.48 -0.45 3.58
CA VAL A 55 7.89 -0.09 3.75
C VAL A 55 8.12 1.40 3.40
N SER A 56 7.50 1.88 2.32
CA SER A 56 7.78 3.20 1.76
C SER A 56 7.14 4.36 2.53
N VAL A 57 6.06 4.10 3.27
CA VAL A 57 5.27 5.11 3.99
C VAL A 57 6.05 5.88 5.08
N HIS A 58 7.03 5.26 5.72
CA HIS A 58 7.87 5.89 6.74
C HIS A 58 9.21 6.38 6.18
N CYS A 59 9.44 6.22 4.88
CA CYS A 59 10.57 6.82 4.20
C CYS A 59 10.39 8.35 4.14
N THR A 60 11.44 9.06 4.59
CA THR A 60 11.59 10.51 4.51
C THR A 60 12.27 10.95 3.21
N GLU A 61 12.93 10.03 2.53
CA GLU A 61 13.57 10.19 1.22
C GLU A 61 12.67 9.59 0.13
N ASP A 62 13.12 9.62 -1.12
CA ASP A 62 12.46 8.87 -2.18
C ASP A 62 12.57 7.34 -1.95
N PRO A 63 11.45 6.59 -1.89
CA PRO A 63 11.48 5.16 -1.61
C PRO A 63 12.05 4.30 -2.75
N TRP A 64 11.94 4.76 -4.01
CA TRP A 64 12.48 4.04 -5.15
C TRP A 64 14.01 4.07 -5.12
N GLU A 65 14.58 5.28 -4.98
CA GLU A 65 16.02 5.46 -4.81
C GLU A 65 16.55 4.67 -3.60
N LYS A 66 15.90 4.78 -2.43
CA LYS A 66 16.38 4.15 -1.20
C LYS A 66 16.34 2.62 -1.26
N PHE A 67 15.20 2.03 -1.60
CA PHE A 67 14.97 0.58 -1.45
C PHE A 67 15.26 -0.23 -2.72
N PHE A 68 15.12 0.37 -3.91
CA PHE A 68 15.21 -0.36 -5.17
C PHE A 68 16.45 -0.02 -5.99
N VAL A 69 17.01 1.19 -5.85
CA VAL A 69 18.29 1.57 -6.49
C VAL A 69 19.48 1.32 -5.58
N LYS A 70 19.44 1.82 -4.33
CA LYS A 70 20.53 1.67 -3.36
C LYS A 70 20.48 0.39 -2.52
N ALA A 71 19.33 -0.30 -2.52
CA ALA A 71 19.07 -1.49 -1.69
C ALA A 71 19.36 -1.28 -0.18
N GLU A 72 19.09 -0.08 0.33
CA GLU A 72 19.23 0.22 1.76
C GLU A 72 18.14 -0.49 2.57
N GLU A 73 18.48 -1.01 3.75
CA GLU A 73 17.52 -1.63 4.66
C GLU A 73 16.44 -0.62 5.11
N PRO A 74 15.14 -0.99 5.10
CA PRO A 74 14.11 -0.16 5.66
C PRO A 74 14.25 -0.03 7.17
N ILE A 75 14.02 1.20 7.66
CA ILE A 75 13.96 1.47 9.09
C ILE A 75 12.90 0.53 9.70
N GLN A 76 13.22 -0.21 10.77
CA GLN A 76 12.32 -1.18 11.41
C GLN A 76 11.18 -0.53 12.21
N LYS A 77 10.46 0.41 11.60
CA LYS A 77 9.12 0.84 12.00
C LYS A 77 8.11 0.12 11.10
N LEU A 78 7.86 -1.15 11.41
CA LEU A 78 6.82 -1.92 10.74
C LEU A 78 5.43 -1.47 11.23
N PHE A 79 4.51 -1.26 10.29
CA PHE A 79 3.11 -0.94 10.56
C PHE A 79 2.34 -2.04 11.33
N ARG A 80 1.24 -1.66 12.03
CA ARG A 80 0.30 -2.55 12.76
C ARG A 80 -1.22 -2.15 12.60
N SER A 81 -1.96 -2.52 11.52
CA SER A 81 -3.46 -2.54 11.35
C SER A 81 -3.99 -2.82 9.91
N ALA A 82 -4.61 -1.89 9.13
CA ALA A 82 -5.25 -2.20 7.82
C ALA A 82 -5.56 -1.03 6.81
N VAL A 83 -5.43 -1.33 5.51
CA VAL A 83 -5.98 -0.64 4.29
C VAL A 83 -6.54 -1.71 3.37
N PHE A 84 -7.78 -1.59 2.90
CA PHE A 84 -8.37 -2.61 2.05
C PHE A 84 -7.98 -2.40 0.58
N LEU A 85 -7.24 -3.35 0.01
CA LEU A 85 -6.88 -3.35 -1.42
C LEU A 85 -7.74 -4.35 -2.17
N GLN A 86 -8.44 -3.91 -3.22
CA GLN A 86 -9.30 -4.77 -4.03
C GLN A 86 -8.76 -4.94 -5.46
N TRP A 87 -8.91 -6.16 -5.97
CA TRP A 87 -8.54 -6.54 -7.34
C TRP A 87 -9.37 -5.80 -8.40
N TRP A 88 -8.76 -5.53 -9.55
CA TRP A 88 -9.46 -5.03 -10.74
C TRP A 88 -10.32 -6.14 -11.36
N GLU A 89 -11.65 -6.08 -11.19
CA GLU A 89 -12.55 -6.68 -12.17
C GLU A 89 -12.64 -5.72 -13.38
N PRO A 90 -12.41 -6.19 -14.63
CA PRO A 90 -12.78 -5.41 -15.80
C PRO A 90 -14.29 -5.20 -15.78
N ALA A 91 -14.73 -3.96 -16.02
CA ALA A 91 -16.11 -3.52 -15.84
C ALA A 91 -17.14 -4.55 -16.36
N ARG A 92 -17.94 -5.08 -15.43
CA ARG A 92 -19.13 -5.87 -15.77
C ARG A 92 -20.06 -4.99 -16.60
N LYS A 93 -20.37 -5.45 -17.81
CA LYS A 93 -21.47 -4.91 -18.62
C LYS A 93 -22.82 -5.27 -18.00
#